data_AF-A0A2V8UBJ7-F1
#
_entry.id   AF-A0A2V8UBJ7-F1
#
_cell.length_a   1.000
_cell.length_b   1.000
_cell.length_c   1.000
_cell.angle_alpha   90.00
_cell.angle_beta   90.00
_cell.angle_gamma   90.00
#
_symmetry.space_group_name_H-M   'P 1'
#
loop_
_entity.id
_entity.type
_entity.pdbx_description
1 polymer ?
#
loop_
_entity_poly.entity_id
_entity_poly.type
_entity_poly.pdbx_seq_one_letter_code
_entity_poly.pdbx_strand_id
1 'polypeptide(L)' 'MASKRKPETRKIEIPATHSEDGVDLTLIRWMLSLTPVERLQVLQRHIQSVEEVRARNQQD' A
#
# COMPACT_ATOMS: atom_id res chain seq x y z
N MET A 1 48.89 16.83 -3.74
CA MET A 1 47.75 17.49 -3.05
C MET A 1 46.50 16.67 -3.33
N ALA A 2 46.01 15.91 -2.35
CA ALA A 2 44.87 15.01 -2.52
C ALA A 2 43.56 15.82 -2.64
N SER A 3 42.89 15.72 -3.79
CA SER A 3 41.56 16.29 -3.98
C SER A 3 40.55 15.50 -3.14
N LYS A 4 40.16 16.06 -1.99
CA LYS A 4 39.12 15.49 -1.12
C LYS A 4 37.79 15.57 -1.86
N ARG A 5 37.30 14.44 -2.39
CA ARG A 5 35.92 14.34 -2.87
C ARG A 5 34.98 14.60 -1.68
N LYS A 6 34.15 15.65 -1.78
CA LYS A 6 33.04 15.88 -0.85
C LYS A 6 32.08 14.68 -0.96
N PRO A 7 31.52 14.17 0.15
CA PRO A 7 30.49 13.16 0.06
C PRO A 7 29.25 13.81 -0.56
N GLU A 8 28.85 13.35 -1.75
CA GLU A 8 27.53 13.68 -2.30
C GLU A 8 26.48 13.02 -1.40
N THR A 9 25.73 13.83 -0.68
CA THR A 9 24.54 13.38 0.03
C THR A 9 23.50 12.96 -1.01
N ARG A 10 23.35 11.64 -1.19
CA ARG A 10 22.30 11.06 -2.03
C ARG A 10 20.95 11.43 -1.41
N LYS A 11 20.22 12.35 -2.04
CA LYS A 11 18.87 12.72 -1.63
C LYS A 11 17.98 11.50 -1.83
N ILE A 12 17.49 10.89 -0.75
CA ILE A 12 16.54 9.79 -0.82
C ILE A 12 15.17 10.43 -1.04
N GLU A 13 14.65 10.34 -2.27
CA GLU A 13 13.28 10.75 -2.55
C GLU A 13 12.33 9.67 -2.01
N ILE A 14 11.56 10.01 -0.98
CA ILE A 14 10.53 9.13 -0.45
C ILE A 14 9.36 9.16 -1.45
N PRO A 15 8.93 8.01 -2.00
CA PRO A 15 7.81 7.98 -2.92
C PRO A 15 6.54 8.53 -2.25
N ALA A 16 5.77 9.30 -3.01
CA ALA A 16 4.49 9.84 -2.54
C ALA A 16 3.55 8.71 -2.11
N THR A 17 2.86 8.92 -0.99
CA THR A 17 1.91 7.94 -0.44
C THR A 17 0.52 8.07 -1.08
N HIS A 18 0.18 9.24 -1.61
CA HIS A 18 -1.12 9.52 -2.22
C HIS A 18 -0.96 10.23 -3.57
N SER A 19 -1.91 10.03 -4.49
CA SER A 19 -2.02 10.82 -5.74
C SER A 19 -2.66 12.18 -5.47
N GLU A 20 -2.62 13.07 -6.46
CA GLU A 20 -3.31 14.38 -6.39
C GLU A 20 -4.83 14.23 -6.21
N ASP A 21 -5.40 13.13 -6.69
CA ASP A 21 -6.82 12.76 -6.52
C ASP A 21 -7.10 12.10 -5.15
N GLY A 22 -6.10 11.98 -4.27
CA GLY A 22 -6.22 11.38 -2.94
C GLY A 22 -6.16 9.84 -2.90
N VAL A 23 -5.76 9.20 -3.99
CA VAL A 23 -5.66 7.73 -4.06
C VAL A 23 -4.43 7.25 -3.30
N ASP A 24 -4.59 6.31 -2.37
CA ASP A 24 -3.47 5.71 -1.64
C ASP A 24 -2.62 4.82 -2.58
N LEU A 25 -1.45 5.34 -2.95
CA LEU A 25 -0.49 4.69 -3.83
C LEU A 25 0.27 3.58 -3.12
N THR A 26 0.31 3.58 -1.78
CA THR A 26 0.93 2.50 -1.01
C THR A 26 0.09 1.23 -1.10
N LEU A 27 -1.24 1.36 -1.01
CA LEU A 27 -2.17 0.25 -1.17
C LEU A 27 -2.17 -0.30 -2.60
N ILE A 28 -2.17 0.58 -3.62
CA ILE A 28 -2.07 0.15 -5.03
C ILE A 28 -0.76 -0.61 -5.25
N ARG A 29 0.36 -0.05 -4.81
CA ARG A 29 1.68 -0.68 -5.00
C ARG A 29 1.73 -2.03 -4.32
N TRP A 30 1.18 -2.14 -3.12
CA TRP A 30 1.09 -3.40 -2.40
C TRP A 30 0.23 -4.42 -3.15
N MET A 31 -0.97 -4.06 -3.63
CA MET A 31 -1.83 -4.95 -4.42
C MET A 31 -1.19 -5.43 -5.73
N LEU A 32 -0.35 -4.60 -6.36
CA LEU A 32 0.39 -4.95 -7.57
C LEU A 32 1.59 -5.85 -7.30
N SER A 33 2.15 -5.83 -6.08
CA SER A 33 3.20 -6.77 -5.66
C SER A 33 2.69 -8.18 -5.32
N LEU A 34 1.37 -8.38 -5.21
CA LEU A 34 0.79 -9.70 -4.96
C LEU A 34 0.68 -10.53 -6.24
N THR A 35 0.84 -11.85 -6.12
CA THR A 35 0.42 -12.78 -7.16
C THR A 35 -1.11 -12.75 -7.34
N PRO A 36 -1.64 -13.25 -8.47
CA PRO A 36 -3.09 -13.32 -8.68
C PRO A 36 -3.84 -14.09 -7.56
N VAL A 37 -3.24 -15.17 -7.05
CA VAL A 37 -3.82 -16.00 -5.99
C VAL A 37 -3.85 -15.25 -4.65
N GLU A 38 -2.75 -14.61 -4.27
CA GLU A 38 -2.68 -13.84 -3.02
C GLU A 38 -3.65 -12.66 -3.04
N ARG A 39 -3.75 -11.97 -4.18
CA ARG A 39 -4.72 -10.89 -4.37
C ARG A 39 -6.15 -11.38 -4.19
N LEU A 40 -6.49 -12.55 -4.74
CA LEU A 40 -7.81 -13.15 -4.56
C LEU A 40 -8.09 -13.46 -3.08
N GLN A 41 -7.12 -14.02 -2.37
CA GLN A 41 -7.27 -14.31 -0.94
C GLN A 41 -7.48 -13.04 -0.09
N VAL A 42 -6.75 -11.97 -0.37
CA VAL A 42 -6.93 -10.67 0.30
C VAL A 42 -8.34 -10.14 0.08
N LEU A 43 -8.82 -10.15 -1.16
CA LEU A 43 -10.16 -9.67 -1.50
C LEU A 43 -11.25 -10.52 -0.85
N GLN A 44 -11.08 -11.85 -0.83
CA GLN A 44 -12.02 -12.74 -0.17
C GLN A 44 -12.12 -12.48 1.34
N ARG A 45 -11.01 -12.16 2.01
CA ARG A 45 -11.02 -11.77 3.43
C ARG A 45 -11.74 -10.44 3.66
N HIS A 46 -11.60 -9.47 2.78
CA HIS A 46 -12.34 -8.21 2.87
C HIS A 46 -13.85 -8.43 2.74
N ILE A 47 -14.28 -9.27 1.79
CA ILE A 47 -15.69 -9.63 1.63
C ILE A 47 -16.23 -10.28 2.90
N GLN A 48 -15.51 -11.26 3.46
CA GLN A 48 -15.91 -11.92 4.71
C GLN A 48 -16.06 -10.91 5.86
N SER A 49 -15.11 -9.99 6.02
CA SER A 49 -15.18 -8.96 7.05
C SER A 49 -16.42 -8.06 6.91
N VAL A 50 -16.79 -7.67 5.68
CA VAL A 50 -17.99 -6.86 5.44
C VAL A 50 -19.26 -7.65 5.75
N GLU A 51 -19.33 -8.92 5.34
CA GLU A 51 -20.48 -9.78 5.64
C GLU A 51 -20.64 -10.05 7.14
N GLU A 52 -19.55 -10.20 7.89
CA GLU A 52 -19.59 -10.32 9.34
C GLU A 52 -20.19 -9.08 10.01
N VAL A 53 -19.77 -7.89 9.59
CA VAL A 53 -20.32 -6.62 10.09
C VAL A 53 -21.80 -6.50 9.72
N ARG A 54 -22.16 -6.82 8.48
CA ARG A 54 -23.55 -6.82 8.02
C ARG A 54 -24.42 -7.73 8.88
N ALA A 55 -23.99 -8.96 9.12
CA ALA A 55 -24.74 -9.93 9.91
C ALA A 55 -24.97 -9.44 11.35
N ARG A 56 -23.96 -8.84 11.99
CA ARG A 56 -24.10 -8.27 13.34
C ARG A 56 -25.12 -7.15 13.38
N ASN A 57 -25.08 -6.24 12.41
CA ASN A 57 -26.03 -5.12 12.34
C ASN A 57 -27.48 -5.54 12.02
N GLN A 58 -27.71 -6.79 11.60
CA GLN A 58 -29.06 -7.34 11.35
C GLN A 58 -29.66 -8.05 12.58
N GLN A 59 -28.87 -8.26 13.63
CA GLN A 59 -29.29 -8.93 14.88
C GLN A 59 -29.69 -7.95 16.00
N ASP A 60 -29.59 -6.64 15.74
CA ASP A 60 -30.08 -5.53 16.57
C ASP A 60 -31.46 -5.04 16.08
#